data_AF-A0A1W1D2J0-F1
#
_entry.id   AF-A0A1W1D2J0-F1
#
_cell.length_a   1.000
_cell.length_b   1.000
_cell.length_c   1.000
_cell.angle_alpha   90.00
_cell.angle_beta   90.00
_cell.angle_gamma   90.00
#
_symmetry.space_group_name_H-M   'P 1'
#
loop_
_entity.id
_entity.type
_entity.pdbx_description
1 polymer ?
#
loop_
_entity_poly.entity_id
_entity_poly.type
_entity_poly.pdbx_seq_one_letter_code
_entity_poly.pdbx_strand_id
1 'polypeptide(L)'
;MLVKKFLKVTAVALPLLMIIGCGGGDDTTSQTPKLSSFWSELDTKGCTSCHSTTSDNSDGPDMSTPSLFVKNLVGKSLENYPNWDVSADCSAQFIKAGDAKNSMLLATLVQEDSDVMEQNNGCVSGYNYHATVNATIDKNSALYNDLVAWIDAGAQDN
;
A
#
# COMPACT_ATOMS: atom_id res chain seq x y z
N MET A 1 -55.91 -7.91 5.12
CA MET A 1 -55.79 -8.86 3.99
C MET A 1 -54.31 -9.11 3.72
N LEU A 2 -53.79 -10.27 4.11
CA LEU A 2 -52.38 -10.66 3.92
C LEU A 2 -52.24 -11.41 2.59
N VAL A 3 -51.49 -10.87 1.64
CA VAL A 3 -51.18 -11.57 0.37
C VAL A 3 -49.79 -12.20 0.49
N LYS A 4 -49.76 -13.52 0.74
CA LYS A 4 -48.54 -14.33 0.70
C LYS A 4 -48.13 -14.54 -0.76
N LYS A 5 -47.00 -13.97 -1.18
CA LYS A 5 -46.37 -14.26 -2.48
C LYS A 5 -45.45 -15.47 -2.35
N PHE A 6 -45.74 -16.51 -3.13
CA PHE A 6 -44.91 -17.70 -3.27
C PHE A 6 -43.72 -17.39 -4.18
N LEU A 7 -42.50 -17.49 -3.65
CA LEU A 7 -41.26 -17.42 -4.40
C LEU A 7 -40.99 -18.82 -5.00
N LYS A 8 -41.06 -18.94 -6.33
CA LYS A 8 -40.66 -20.17 -7.04
C LYS A 8 -39.15 -20.19 -7.19
N VAL A 9 -38.49 -21.15 -6.54
CA VAL A 9 -37.07 -21.45 -6.72
C VAL A 9 -36.97 -22.41 -7.90
N THR A 10 -36.48 -21.92 -9.04
CA THR A 10 -36.16 -22.77 -10.19
C THR A 10 -34.74 -23.28 -10.01
N ALA A 11 -34.60 -24.54 -9.58
CA ALA A 11 -33.32 -25.24 -9.56
C ALA A 11 -32.90 -25.54 -11.01
N VAL A 12 -31.88 -24.84 -11.50
CA VAL A 12 -31.24 -25.15 -12.77
C VAL A 12 -30.12 -26.16 -12.47
N ALA A 13 -30.31 -27.40 -12.90
CA ALA A 13 -29.27 -28.43 -12.87
C ALA A 13 -28.22 -28.09 -13.93
N LEU A 14 -27.03 -27.69 -13.48
CA LEU A 14 -25.86 -27.50 -14.33
C LEU A 14 -25.22 -28.87 -14.64
N PRO A 15 -24.96 -29.23 -15.91
CA PRO A 15 -24.19 -30.41 -16.24
C PRO A 15 -22.71 -30.19 -15.86
N LEU A 16 -22.20 -31.09 -15.03
CA LEU A 16 -20.81 -31.17 -14.62
C LEU A 16 -19.97 -31.66 -15.80
N LEU A 17 -19.38 -30.72 -16.55
CA LEU A 17 -18.39 -31.03 -17.58
C LEU A 17 -17.04 -31.29 -16.90
N MET A 18 -16.65 -32.55 -16.74
CA MET A 18 -15.29 -32.91 -16.34
C MET A 18 -14.35 -32.73 -17.52
N ILE A 19 -13.70 -31.56 -17.58
CA ILE A 19 -12.55 -31.35 -18.47
C ILE A 19 -11.33 -31.97 -17.77
N ILE A 20 -10.93 -33.16 -18.23
CA ILE A 20 -9.60 -33.71 -17.96
C ILE A 20 -8.62 -32.87 -18.79
N GLY A 21 -8.10 -31.80 -18.18
CA GLY A 21 -7.05 -30.96 -18.72
C GLY A 21 -5.69 -31.42 -18.21
N CYS A 22 -4.98 -32.21 -19.02
CA CYS A 22 -3.54 -32.37 -18.96
C CYS A 22 -2.92 -31.14 -19.63
N GLY A 23 -2.32 -30.22 -18.86
CA GLY A 23 -1.72 -29.00 -19.38
C GLY A 23 -0.69 -28.46 -18.39
N GLY A 24 0.53 -28.24 -18.89
CA GLY A 24 1.76 -27.97 -18.15
C GLY A 24 1.60 -27.11 -16.90
N GLY A 25 2.18 -27.60 -15.80
CA GLY A 25 2.48 -26.81 -14.61
C GLY A 25 3.54 -25.77 -14.95
N ASP A 26 3.14 -24.69 -15.61
CA ASP A 26 3.83 -23.42 -15.51
C ASP A 26 3.51 -22.88 -14.12
N ASP A 27 4.27 -23.38 -13.14
CA ASP A 27 4.40 -22.82 -11.80
C ASP A 27 5.00 -21.42 -11.97
N THR A 28 4.18 -20.50 -12.46
CA THR A 28 4.39 -19.07 -12.39
C THR A 28 4.17 -18.70 -10.93
N THR A 29 5.10 -19.15 -10.07
CA THR A 29 5.29 -18.53 -8.78
C THR A 29 5.53 -17.06 -9.08
N SER A 30 4.47 -16.27 -8.98
CA SER A 30 4.52 -14.82 -9.05
C SER A 30 5.54 -14.43 -7.98
N GLN A 31 6.76 -14.11 -8.42
CA GLN A 31 7.82 -13.76 -7.51
C GLN A 31 7.42 -12.42 -6.92
N THR A 32 7.15 -12.40 -5.62
CA THR A 32 6.95 -11.16 -4.89
C THR A 32 8.10 -10.19 -5.21
N PRO A 33 7.80 -8.97 -5.67
CA PRO A 33 8.81 -7.95 -5.89
C PRO A 33 9.62 -7.69 -4.62
N LYS A 34 10.94 -7.57 -4.77
CA LYS A 34 11.83 -7.20 -3.67
C LYS A 34 11.98 -5.69 -3.65
N LEU A 35 12.06 -5.06 -2.48
CA LEU A 35 12.28 -3.60 -2.40
C LEU A 35 13.50 -3.17 -3.24
N SER A 36 14.56 -3.97 -3.26
CA SER A 36 15.76 -3.69 -4.05
C SER A 36 15.51 -3.60 -5.57
N SER A 37 14.48 -4.25 -6.11
CA SER A 37 14.20 -4.24 -7.55
C SER A 37 13.53 -2.94 -8.02
N PHE A 38 12.87 -2.20 -7.13
CA PHE A 38 12.17 -0.95 -7.46
C PHE A 38 12.62 0.25 -6.62
N TRP A 39 13.59 0.08 -5.72
CA TRP A 39 14.09 1.15 -4.85
C TRP A 39 14.55 2.38 -5.62
N SER A 40 15.28 2.21 -6.72
CA SER A 40 15.76 3.36 -7.50
C SER A 40 14.62 4.19 -8.06
N GLU A 41 13.52 3.54 -8.48
CA GLU A 41 12.35 4.25 -8.98
C GLU A 41 11.63 4.98 -7.85
N LEU A 42 11.49 4.34 -6.68
CA LEU A 42 10.95 4.99 -5.48
C LEU A 42 11.79 6.20 -5.06
N ASP A 43 13.12 6.06 -5.02
CA ASP A 43 14.04 7.13 -4.62
C ASP A 43 14.04 8.32 -5.59
N THR A 44 13.76 8.10 -6.89
CA THR A 44 13.62 9.21 -7.84
C THR A 44 12.47 10.17 -7.51
N LYS A 45 11.56 9.78 -6.61
CA LYS A 45 10.51 10.65 -6.05
C LYS A 45 11.01 11.58 -4.95
N GLY A 46 12.31 11.56 -4.65
CA GLY A 46 12.94 12.49 -3.72
C GLY A 46 12.76 12.14 -2.26
N CYS A 47 12.32 10.91 -1.95
CA CYS A 47 12.12 10.46 -0.56
C CYS A 47 13.39 10.68 0.27
N THR A 48 14.56 10.27 -0.23
CA THR A 48 15.83 10.41 0.50
C THR A 48 16.26 11.86 0.70
N SER A 49 15.84 12.78 -0.18
CA SER A 49 16.21 14.19 -0.08
C SER A 49 15.45 14.95 1.01
N CYS A 50 14.20 14.55 1.28
CA CYS A 50 13.35 15.15 2.32
C CYS A 50 13.36 14.36 3.63
N HIS A 51 13.69 13.07 3.58
CA HIS A 51 13.67 12.15 4.71
C HIS A 51 15.05 11.54 4.94
N SER A 52 16.04 12.42 5.11
CA SER A 52 17.39 12.04 5.54
C SER A 52 17.59 12.38 7.01
N THR A 53 18.64 11.82 7.61
CA THR A 53 18.96 11.95 9.04
C THR A 53 18.96 13.39 9.52
N THR A 54 17.92 13.78 10.26
CA THR A 54 17.99 14.82 11.29
C THR A 54 18.19 14.14 12.64
N SER A 55 19.01 14.73 13.51
CA SER A 55 19.34 14.13 14.82
C SER A 55 18.13 13.99 15.76
N ASP A 56 17.05 14.71 15.48
CA ASP A 56 15.83 14.78 16.29
C ASP A 56 14.58 14.22 15.57
N ASN A 57 14.72 13.74 14.33
CA ASN A 57 13.63 13.31 13.45
C ASN A 57 12.59 14.42 13.19
N SER A 58 12.98 15.71 13.21
CA SER A 58 12.07 16.81 12.85
C SER A 58 11.48 16.65 11.44
N ASP A 59 12.24 16.00 10.57
CA ASP A 59 11.93 15.79 9.15
C ASP A 59 11.32 14.40 8.90
N GLY A 60 10.96 13.69 9.98
CA GLY A 60 10.32 12.38 9.93
C GLY A 60 11.27 11.18 9.87
N PRO A 61 10.79 10.01 9.41
CA PRO A 61 11.56 8.77 9.39
C PRO A 61 12.73 8.86 8.41
N ASP A 62 13.93 8.45 8.81
CA ASP A 62 15.06 8.34 7.89
C ASP A 62 14.83 7.22 6.86
N MET A 63 14.82 7.59 5.58
CA MET A 63 14.60 6.71 4.43
C MET A 63 15.81 6.71 3.48
N SER A 64 16.98 7.17 3.93
CA SER A 64 18.19 7.34 3.10
C SER A 64 18.72 6.06 2.42
N THR A 65 18.28 4.88 2.86
CA THR A 65 18.63 3.58 2.26
C THR A 65 17.43 2.63 2.30
N PRO A 66 17.39 1.57 1.47
CA PRO A 66 16.30 0.58 1.50
C PRO A 66 16.09 -0.03 2.89
N SER A 67 17.18 -0.38 3.59
CA SER A 67 17.07 -0.99 4.92
C SER A 67 16.54 -0.02 5.97
N LEU A 68 16.95 1.27 5.89
CA LEU A 68 16.41 2.32 6.77
C LEU A 68 14.94 2.60 6.48
N PHE A 69 14.54 2.63 5.21
CA PHE A 69 13.13 2.73 4.79
C PHE A 69 12.29 1.61 5.42
N VAL A 70 12.71 0.35 5.31
CA VAL A 70 11.99 -0.77 5.93
C VAL A 70 11.95 -0.62 7.45
N LYS A 71 13.10 -0.41 8.09
CA LYS A 71 13.23 -0.29 9.54
C LYS A 71 12.38 0.83 10.15
N ASN A 72 12.27 1.95 9.44
CA ASN A 72 11.64 3.18 9.94
C ASN A 72 10.19 3.34 9.48
N LEU A 73 9.70 2.55 8.53
CA LEU A 73 8.30 2.60 8.11
C LEU A 73 7.49 1.37 8.50
N VAL A 74 8.06 0.16 8.41
CA VAL A 74 7.30 -1.07 8.63
C VAL A 74 6.91 -1.21 10.10
N GLY A 75 5.59 -1.25 10.32
CA GLY A 75 4.99 -1.31 11.64
C GLY A 75 5.10 -0.01 12.45
N LYS A 76 5.63 1.07 11.86
CA LYS A 76 5.77 2.39 12.51
C LYS A 76 4.58 3.29 12.20
N SER A 77 4.34 4.29 13.05
CA SER A 77 3.33 5.33 12.88
C SER A 77 3.91 6.69 13.35
N LEU A 78 3.11 7.75 13.30
CA LEU A 78 3.49 9.08 13.81
C LEU A 78 3.94 9.05 15.28
N GLU A 79 3.39 8.15 16.10
CA GLU A 79 3.79 8.01 17.51
C GLU A 79 5.27 7.63 17.69
N ASN A 80 5.89 7.02 16.67
CA ASN A 80 7.31 6.71 16.69
C ASN A 80 8.21 7.92 16.38
N TYR A 81 7.63 9.03 15.92
CA TYR A 81 8.31 10.23 15.46
C TYR A 81 7.68 11.50 16.08
N PRO A 82 7.72 11.65 17.43
CA PRO A 82 6.96 12.69 18.13
C PRO A 82 7.43 14.13 17.85
N ASN A 83 8.61 14.30 17.26
CA ASN A 83 9.14 15.61 16.88
C ASN A 83 8.85 15.95 15.42
N TRP A 84 8.26 15.02 14.65
CA TRP A 84 7.97 15.24 13.24
C TRP A 84 6.77 16.19 13.12
N ASP A 85 7.01 17.37 12.57
CA ASP A 85 5.96 18.37 12.33
C ASP A 85 5.15 17.96 11.09
N VAL A 86 4.02 17.31 11.31
CA VAL A 86 3.10 16.86 10.26
C VAL A 86 1.83 17.68 10.27
N SER A 87 1.37 18.08 9.09
CA SER A 87 0.07 18.73 8.90
C SER A 87 -1.12 17.76 8.98
N ALA A 88 -0.84 16.47 9.10
CA ALA A 88 -1.77 15.35 9.05
C ALA A 88 -1.57 14.45 10.27
N ASP A 89 -2.58 14.35 11.12
CA ASP A 89 -2.56 13.45 12.29
C ASP A 89 -3.33 12.17 11.96
N CYS A 90 -2.58 11.13 11.62
CA CYS A 90 -3.12 9.82 11.29
C CYS A 90 -2.45 8.74 12.15
N SER A 91 -3.25 8.04 12.94
CA SER A 91 -2.77 6.94 13.79
C SER A 91 -2.47 5.66 12.99
N ALA A 92 -2.62 5.67 11.66
CA ALA A 92 -2.33 4.51 10.82
C ALA A 92 -0.82 4.22 10.77
N GLN A 93 -0.48 2.96 10.53
CA GLN A 93 0.91 2.59 10.27
C GLN A 93 1.34 3.12 8.90
N PHE A 94 2.59 3.57 8.80
CA PHE A 94 3.20 3.98 7.53
C PHE A 94 3.19 2.83 6.54
N ILE A 95 3.71 1.68 6.95
CA ILE A 95 3.55 0.42 6.23
C ILE A 95 3.01 -0.63 7.20
N LYS A 96 1.81 -1.13 6.90
CA LYS A 96 1.19 -2.26 7.57
C LYS A 96 1.46 -3.52 6.76
N ALA A 97 2.47 -4.29 7.17
CA ALA A 97 2.84 -5.55 6.53
C ALA A 97 1.62 -6.48 6.37
N GLY A 98 1.39 -6.95 5.16
CA GLY A 98 0.26 -7.82 4.79
C GLY A 98 -1.06 -7.09 4.51
N ASP A 99 -1.07 -5.75 4.50
CA ASP A 99 -2.27 -4.95 4.28
C ASP A 99 -1.93 -3.60 3.63
N ALA A 100 -1.62 -3.63 2.33
CA ALA A 100 -1.28 -2.46 1.53
C ALA A 100 -2.38 -1.38 1.59
N LYS A 101 -3.65 -1.79 1.52
CA LYS A 101 -4.81 -0.88 1.54
C LYS A 101 -4.87 0.02 2.78
N ASN A 102 -4.39 -0.47 3.91
CA ASN A 102 -4.40 0.28 5.18
C ASN A 102 -3.02 0.89 5.53
N SER A 103 -2.08 0.90 4.58
CA SER A 103 -0.75 1.50 4.75
C SER A 103 -0.77 2.97 4.34
N MET A 104 -0.34 3.87 5.24
CA MET A 104 -0.31 5.31 4.96
C MET A 104 0.68 5.69 3.85
N LEU A 105 1.69 4.85 3.57
CA LEU A 105 2.63 5.06 2.47
C LEU A 105 1.90 5.22 1.14
N LEU A 106 0.97 4.32 0.79
CA LEU A 106 0.24 4.40 -0.47
C LEU A 106 -0.66 5.63 -0.51
N ALA A 107 -1.39 5.91 0.58
CA ALA A 107 -2.21 7.10 0.69
C ALA A 107 -1.40 8.40 0.61
N THR A 108 -0.13 8.39 0.99
CA THR A 108 0.76 9.56 0.88
C THR A 108 1.26 9.76 -0.56
N LEU A 109 1.38 8.69 -1.34
CA LEU A 109 1.96 8.75 -2.69
C LEU A 109 0.90 8.79 -3.80
N VAL A 110 -0.34 8.33 -3.54
CA VAL A 110 -1.40 8.14 -4.54
C VAL A 110 -2.70 8.80 -4.09
N GLN A 111 -3.26 9.65 -4.94
CA GLN A 111 -4.44 10.46 -4.61
C GLN A 111 -5.64 9.59 -4.24
N GLU A 112 -5.92 8.58 -5.05
CA GLU A 112 -7.11 7.75 -4.86
C GLU A 112 -7.03 6.94 -3.57
N ASP A 113 -5.83 6.59 -3.12
CA ASP A 113 -5.65 5.92 -1.82
C ASP A 113 -5.72 6.91 -0.66
N SER A 114 -5.29 8.17 -0.87
CA SER A 114 -5.55 9.29 0.06
C SER A 114 -7.04 9.50 0.28
N ASP A 115 -7.81 9.63 -0.80
CA ASP A 115 -9.25 9.88 -0.77
C ASP A 115 -9.99 8.74 -0.05
N VAL A 116 -9.59 7.48 -0.32
CA VAL A 116 -10.14 6.29 0.35
C VAL A 116 -9.79 6.26 1.84
N MET A 117 -8.56 6.64 2.22
CA MET A 117 -8.14 6.69 3.62
C MET A 117 -8.89 7.78 4.40
N GLU A 118 -9.06 8.96 3.82
CA GLU A 118 -9.84 10.06 4.40
C GLU A 118 -11.31 9.64 4.55
N GLN A 119 -11.91 9.04 3.52
CA GLN A 119 -13.30 8.60 3.57
C GLN A 119 -13.55 7.52 4.64
N ASN A 120 -12.64 6.54 4.77
CA ASN A 120 -12.85 5.42 5.67
C ASN A 120 -12.51 5.75 7.12
N ASN A 121 -11.46 6.54 7.34
CA ASN A 121 -10.86 6.71 8.66
C ASN A 121 -10.84 8.17 9.14
N GLY A 122 -11.30 9.12 8.32
CA GLY A 122 -11.22 10.56 8.61
C GLY A 122 -9.78 11.08 8.66
N CYS A 123 -8.83 10.31 8.10
CA CYS A 123 -7.41 10.60 8.13
C CYS A 123 -6.97 11.29 6.83
N VAL A 124 -6.53 12.53 6.95
CA VAL A 124 -5.88 13.26 5.86
C VAL A 124 -4.45 12.73 5.75
N SER A 125 -4.05 12.23 4.58
CA SER A 125 -2.67 11.77 4.36
C SER A 125 -1.75 12.96 4.02
N GLY A 126 -0.44 12.69 3.92
CA GLY A 126 0.55 13.65 3.43
C GLY A 126 0.50 13.93 1.92
N TYR A 127 -0.51 13.44 1.18
CA TYR A 127 -0.56 13.49 -0.30
C TYR A 127 -0.40 14.89 -0.88
N ASN A 128 -1.14 15.87 -0.37
CA ASN A 128 -1.13 17.23 -0.94
C ASN A 128 0.28 17.84 -0.90
N TYR A 129 1.02 17.63 0.19
CA TYR A 129 2.41 18.09 0.29
C TYR A 129 3.30 17.37 -0.73
N HIS A 130 3.24 16.04 -0.80
CA HIS A 130 4.01 15.25 -1.75
C HIS A 130 3.71 15.61 -3.20
N ALA A 131 2.45 15.93 -3.52
CA ALA A 131 2.06 16.40 -4.85
C ALA A 131 2.73 17.74 -5.21
N THR A 132 2.84 18.68 -4.25
CA THR A 132 3.49 19.98 -4.50
C THR A 132 4.99 19.87 -4.81
N VAL A 133 5.65 18.85 -4.24
CA VAL A 133 7.09 18.60 -4.46
C VAL A 133 7.35 17.51 -5.51
N ASN A 134 6.31 17.09 -6.26
CA ASN A 134 6.39 16.08 -7.31
C ASN A 134 6.92 14.71 -6.82
N ALA A 135 6.56 14.33 -5.59
CA ALA A 135 6.93 13.07 -4.94
C ALA A 135 5.81 12.00 -5.02
N THR A 136 4.76 12.21 -5.80
CA THR A 136 3.65 11.26 -5.96
C THR A 136 3.86 10.27 -7.12
N ILE A 137 3.06 9.21 -7.14
CA ILE A 137 3.08 8.15 -8.16
C ILE A 137 1.68 7.91 -8.73
N ASP A 138 1.60 7.35 -9.93
CA ASP A 138 0.33 6.98 -10.57
C ASP A 138 -0.14 5.61 -10.04
N LYS A 139 -1.42 5.48 -9.72
CA LYS A 139 -2.05 4.23 -9.26
C LYS A 139 -1.93 3.07 -10.26
N ASN A 140 -1.75 3.35 -11.53
CA ASN A 140 -1.61 2.34 -12.59
C ASN A 140 -0.13 2.10 -12.97
N SER A 141 0.82 2.71 -12.26
CA SER A 141 2.26 2.52 -12.52
C SER A 141 2.76 1.14 -12.09
N ALA A 142 3.87 0.71 -12.69
CA ALA A 142 4.57 -0.49 -12.26
C ALA A 142 5.03 -0.37 -10.79
N LEU A 143 5.62 0.76 -10.41
CA LEU A 143 6.04 1.04 -9.05
C LEU A 143 4.90 0.90 -8.02
N TYR A 144 3.70 1.39 -8.33
CA TYR A 144 2.56 1.21 -7.44
C TYR A 144 2.21 -0.27 -7.25
N ASN A 145 2.13 -1.03 -8.35
CA ASN A 145 1.81 -2.46 -8.29
C ASN A 145 2.88 -3.24 -7.52
N ASP A 146 4.17 -2.90 -7.71
CA ASP A 146 5.27 -3.52 -7.00
C ASP A 146 5.26 -3.20 -5.50
N LEU A 147 4.95 -1.96 -5.12
CA LEU A 147 4.76 -1.55 -3.72
C LEU A 147 3.60 -2.30 -3.06
N VAL A 148 2.44 -2.38 -3.71
CA VAL A 148 1.28 -3.12 -3.20
C VAL A 148 1.64 -4.58 -2.99
N ALA A 149 2.22 -5.23 -4.00
CA ALA A 149 2.60 -6.64 -3.93
C ALA A 149 3.65 -6.92 -2.85
N TRP A 150 4.65 -6.04 -2.70
CA TRP A 150 5.68 -6.15 -1.66
C TRP A 150 5.09 -5.95 -0.25
N ILE A 151 4.20 -4.97 -0.05
CA ILE A 151 3.54 -4.74 1.25
C ILE A 151 2.63 -5.93 1.61
N ASP A 152 1.79 -6.38 0.69
CA ASP A 152 0.87 -7.50 0.90
C ASP A 152 1.60 -8.83 1.17
N ALA A 153 2.83 -8.97 0.67
CA ALA A 153 3.71 -10.09 0.98
C ALA A 153 4.49 -9.94 2.30
N GLY A 154 4.25 -8.87 3.07
CA GLY A 154 4.80 -8.67 4.41
C GLY A 154 5.94 -7.66 4.52
N ALA A 155 6.21 -6.88 3.47
CA ALA A 155 7.17 -5.76 3.49
C ALA A 155 8.56 -6.13 4.01
N GLN A 156 9.12 -7.25 3.54
CA GLN A 156 10.41 -7.77 4.00
C GLN A 156 11.61 -7.01 3.41
N ASP A 157 12.70 -6.93 4.18
CA ASP A 157 14.03 -6.48 3.72
C ASP A 157 14.76 -7.70 3.11
N ASN A 158 14.48 -8.03 1.85
CA ASN A 158 14.89 -9.30 1.22
C ASN A 158 15.43 -9.18 -0.21
#